data_AF-A0A948DRM5-F1
#
_entry.id   AF-A0A948DRM5-F1
#
_cell.length_a   1.000
_cell.length_b   1.000
_cell.length_c   1.000
_cell.angle_alpha   90.00
_cell.angle_beta   90.00
_cell.angle_gamma   90.00
#
_symmetry.space_group_name_H-M   'P 1'
#
loop_
_entity.id
_entity.type
_entity.pdbx_description
1 polymer ?
#
loop_
_entity_poly.entity_id
_entity_poly.type
_entity_poly.pdbx_seq_one_letter_code
_entity_poly.pdbx_strand_id
1 'polypeptide(L)'
;AYLASLGLPDPDTDQATAELIWYHALAVGYSPAYLAENADGIRQDWPRIPLPQAKDSLLASAALGRQVAALLDTEAPVPGVTAGMIRDELKSIAVFQRVDGKPAKPEAGDLDLTAGWGHAGKGGVTMPGKGKLIRRDDGACDIFLNDVAFWRNVPGTVWDYTIGGYQVIKKWLSYREKPLLGRGLTSEEVRYVTEMARRLAALIALQASLDANYRNVIRTAYPWTNP
;
A
#
# COMPACT_ATOMS: atom_id res chain seq x y z
N ALA A 1 -10.39 -17.91 25.79
CA ALA A 1 -9.67 -19.19 25.96
C ALA A 1 -8.24 -19.13 25.39
N TYR A 2 -8.06 -18.90 24.08
CA TYR A 2 -6.75 -18.87 23.44
C TYR A 2 -5.75 -17.86 24.05
N LEU A 3 -6.08 -16.57 24.09
CA LEU A 3 -5.18 -15.53 24.63
C LEU A 3 -4.79 -15.80 26.09
N ALA A 4 -5.74 -16.23 26.91
CA ALA A 4 -5.49 -16.63 28.28
C ALA A 4 -4.54 -17.85 28.37
N SER A 5 -4.65 -18.84 27.47
CA SER A 5 -3.70 -19.98 27.42
C SER A 5 -2.27 -19.56 27.06
N LEU A 6 -2.10 -18.40 26.45
CA LEU A 6 -0.79 -17.80 26.17
C LEU A 6 -0.28 -16.94 27.33
N GLY A 7 -1.03 -16.83 28.43
CA GLY A 7 -0.70 -15.93 29.54
C GLY A 7 -0.73 -14.45 29.14
N LEU A 8 -1.66 -14.08 28.25
CA LEU A 8 -1.94 -12.68 27.92
C LEU A 8 -3.11 -12.15 28.78
N PRO A 9 -3.12 -10.84 29.09
CA PRO A 9 -4.25 -10.17 29.75
C PRO A 9 -5.59 -10.37 29.04
N ASP A 10 -6.68 -10.01 29.73
CA ASP A 10 -8.02 -10.01 29.14
C ASP A 10 -8.12 -8.91 28.06
N PRO A 11 -8.38 -9.26 26.78
CA PRO A 11 -8.49 -8.27 25.70
C PRO A 11 -9.61 -7.24 25.92
N ASP A 12 -10.65 -7.56 26.70
CA ASP A 12 -11.75 -6.62 26.95
C ASP A 12 -11.35 -5.49 27.91
N THR A 13 -10.23 -5.64 28.63
CA THR A 13 -9.70 -4.64 29.57
C THR A 13 -8.27 -4.20 29.26
N ASP A 14 -7.58 -4.86 28.34
CA ASP A 14 -6.23 -4.54 27.89
C ASP A 14 -6.16 -4.30 26.37
N GLN A 15 -6.09 -3.02 25.99
CA GLN A 15 -6.05 -2.60 24.58
C GLN A 15 -4.87 -3.22 23.82
N ALA A 16 -3.70 -3.32 24.45
CA ALA A 16 -2.52 -3.89 23.80
C ALA A 16 -2.76 -5.34 23.37
N THR A 17 -3.43 -6.14 24.21
CA THR A 17 -3.81 -7.52 23.91
C THR A 17 -4.90 -7.59 22.85
N ALA A 18 -5.92 -6.73 22.90
CA ALA A 18 -6.96 -6.66 21.88
C ALA A 18 -6.37 -6.40 20.48
N GLU A 19 -5.42 -5.46 20.40
CA GLU A 19 -4.75 -5.10 19.15
C GLU A 19 -3.87 -6.22 18.57
N LEU A 20 -3.36 -7.15 19.40
CA LEU A 20 -2.51 -8.24 18.90
C LEU A 20 -3.22 -9.10 17.86
N ILE A 21 -4.50 -9.43 18.10
CA ILE A 21 -5.27 -10.26 17.18
C ILE A 21 -5.51 -9.52 15.86
N TRP A 22 -5.83 -8.23 15.94
CA TRP A 22 -6.03 -7.39 14.76
C TRP A 22 -4.76 -7.31 13.90
N TYR A 23 -3.62 -6.97 14.50
CA TYR A 23 -2.38 -6.88 13.75
C TYR A 23 -1.89 -8.24 13.24
N HIS A 24 -2.07 -9.31 14.01
CA HIS A 24 -1.78 -10.65 13.53
C HIS A 24 -2.61 -11.02 12.30
N ALA A 25 -3.93 -10.76 12.34
CA ALA A 25 -4.82 -10.98 11.20
C ALA A 25 -4.40 -10.14 9.99
N LEU A 26 -3.98 -8.89 10.19
CA LEU A 26 -3.47 -8.04 9.13
C LEU A 26 -2.18 -8.59 8.50
N ALA A 27 -1.25 -9.09 9.31
CA ALA A 27 -0.01 -9.70 8.82
C ALA A 27 -0.28 -10.95 7.97
N VAL A 28 -1.17 -11.83 8.43
CA VAL A 28 -1.56 -13.02 7.67
C VAL A 28 -2.33 -12.64 6.41
N GLY A 29 -3.28 -11.71 6.51
CA GLY A 29 -4.10 -11.26 5.38
C GLY A 29 -3.31 -10.58 4.27
N TYR A 30 -2.14 -10.00 4.57
CA TYR A 30 -1.24 -9.40 3.58
C TYR A 30 -0.12 -10.32 3.09
N SER A 31 -0.08 -11.59 3.53
CA SER A 31 0.84 -12.61 2.99
C SER A 31 0.35 -13.10 1.63
N PRO A 32 1.12 -12.90 0.53
CA PRO A 32 0.77 -13.47 -0.77
C PRO A 32 0.58 -14.98 -0.76
N ALA A 33 1.39 -15.71 0.02
CA ALA A 33 1.24 -17.16 0.16
C ALA A 33 -0.11 -17.52 0.78
N TYR A 34 -0.54 -16.83 1.84
CA TYR A 34 -1.85 -17.05 2.45
C TYR A 34 -2.98 -16.78 1.44
N LEU A 35 -2.92 -15.65 0.73
CA LEU A 35 -3.93 -15.27 -0.25
C LEU A 35 -4.02 -16.27 -1.41
N ALA A 36 -2.89 -16.78 -1.90
CA ALA A 36 -2.84 -17.74 -2.99
C ALA A 36 -3.36 -19.12 -2.55
N GLU A 37 -2.89 -19.63 -1.41
CA GLU A 37 -3.23 -20.96 -0.91
C GLU A 37 -4.68 -21.06 -0.44
N ASN A 38 -5.30 -19.93 -0.04
CA ASN A 38 -6.67 -19.88 0.49
C ASN A 38 -7.63 -19.11 -0.43
N ALA A 39 -7.26 -18.90 -1.70
CA ALA A 39 -7.99 -18.03 -2.63
C ALA A 39 -9.46 -18.41 -2.80
N ASP A 40 -9.76 -19.71 -2.93
CA ASP A 40 -11.14 -20.18 -3.13
C ASP A 40 -11.98 -20.00 -1.86
N GLY A 41 -11.41 -20.25 -0.68
CA GLY A 41 -12.07 -20.03 0.60
C GLY A 41 -12.38 -18.56 0.85
N ILE A 42 -11.41 -17.67 0.59
CA ILE A 42 -11.57 -16.21 0.73
C ILE A 42 -12.63 -15.66 -0.24
N ARG A 43 -12.75 -16.23 -1.44
CA ARG A 43 -13.77 -15.81 -2.42
C ARG A 43 -15.19 -16.21 -1.98
N GLN A 44 -15.32 -17.30 -1.23
CA GLN A 44 -16.62 -17.88 -0.88
C GLN A 44 -17.16 -17.38 0.47
N ASP A 45 -16.30 -17.18 1.48
CA ASP A 45 -16.71 -16.83 2.84
C ASP A 45 -15.61 -16.03 3.57
N TRP A 46 -15.88 -15.64 4.83
CA TRP A 46 -14.94 -14.92 5.67
C TRP A 46 -13.57 -15.60 5.77
N PRO A 47 -12.44 -14.86 5.63
CA PRO A 47 -11.10 -15.42 5.75
C PRO A 47 -10.88 -16.14 7.08
N ARG A 48 -10.24 -17.30 7.06
CA ARG A 48 -9.87 -18.06 8.28
C ARG A 48 -8.41 -17.79 8.62
N ILE A 49 -8.18 -17.05 9.70
CA ILE A 49 -6.84 -16.68 10.14
C ILE A 49 -6.31 -17.74 11.13
N PRO A 50 -5.25 -18.51 10.78
CA PRO A 50 -4.63 -19.43 11.72
C PRO A 50 -3.97 -18.66 12.86
N LEU A 51 -4.21 -19.06 14.10
CA LEU A 51 -3.54 -18.48 15.27
C LEU A 51 -2.33 -19.35 15.66
N PRO A 52 -1.17 -18.77 15.99
CA PRO A 52 -0.01 -19.55 16.42
C PRO A 52 -0.17 -20.06 17.85
N GLN A 53 0.41 -21.22 18.17
CA GLN A 53 0.32 -21.82 19.50
C GLN A 53 1.17 -21.09 20.56
N ALA A 54 2.21 -20.35 20.14
CA ALA A 54 3.15 -19.70 21.04
C ALA A 54 2.94 -18.18 21.09
N LYS A 55 3.01 -17.61 22.30
CA LYS A 55 2.93 -16.15 22.55
C LYS A 55 3.92 -15.36 21.70
N ASP A 56 5.18 -15.77 21.66
CA ASP A 56 6.23 -15.06 20.92
C ASP A 56 5.95 -15.04 19.41
N SER A 57 5.34 -16.09 18.86
CA SER A 57 4.93 -16.14 17.46
C SER A 57 3.76 -15.18 17.18
N LEU A 58 2.80 -15.07 18.11
CA LEU A 58 1.72 -14.07 18.00
C LEU A 58 2.28 -12.64 18.03
N LEU A 59 3.19 -12.35 18.97
CA LEU A 59 3.82 -11.03 19.11
C LEU A 59 4.64 -10.66 17.87
N ALA A 60 5.44 -11.60 17.34
CA ALA A 60 6.23 -11.39 16.13
C ALA A 60 5.33 -11.14 14.90
N SER A 61 4.25 -11.92 14.75
CA SER A 61 3.29 -11.70 13.68
C SER A 61 2.58 -10.37 13.80
N ALA A 62 2.16 -9.98 15.01
CA ALA A 62 1.52 -8.69 15.26
C ALA A 62 2.48 -7.51 15.00
N ALA A 63 3.79 -7.69 15.23
CA ALA A 63 4.79 -6.67 14.89
C ALA A 63 4.86 -6.41 13.37
N LEU A 64 4.79 -7.46 12.55
CA LEU A 64 4.67 -7.31 11.08
C LEU A 64 3.34 -6.64 10.71
N GLY A 65 2.26 -7.01 11.37
CA GLY A 65 0.95 -6.38 11.18
C GLY A 65 0.94 -4.89 11.46
N ARG A 66 1.62 -4.44 12.51
CA ARG A 66 1.79 -3.01 12.81
C ARG A 66 2.53 -2.27 11.69
N GLN A 67 3.53 -2.90 11.07
CA GLN A 67 4.22 -2.31 9.92
C GLN A 67 3.28 -2.18 8.72
N VAL A 68 2.46 -3.20 8.43
CA VAL A 68 1.43 -3.14 7.39
C VAL A 68 0.43 -2.01 7.68
N ALA A 69 -0.09 -1.94 8.92
CA ALA A 69 -1.03 -0.91 9.32
C ALA A 69 -0.45 0.51 9.13
N ALA A 70 0.78 0.75 9.59
CA ALA A 70 1.44 2.04 9.42
C ALA A 70 1.64 2.42 7.94
N LEU A 71 1.91 1.44 7.07
CA LEU A 71 2.08 1.67 5.63
C LEU A 71 0.75 2.01 4.94
N LEU A 72 -0.35 1.39 5.38
CA LEU A 72 -1.70 1.63 4.85
C LEU A 72 -2.34 2.91 5.38
N ASP A 73 -1.94 3.38 6.55
CA ASP A 73 -2.39 4.65 7.12
C ASP A 73 -1.80 5.82 6.30
N THR A 74 -2.64 6.45 5.49
CA THR A 74 -2.24 7.57 4.63
C THR A 74 -2.14 8.90 5.37
N GLU A 75 -2.61 8.98 6.62
CA GLU A 75 -2.67 10.20 7.41
C GLU A 75 -1.46 10.34 8.34
N ALA A 76 -0.84 9.22 8.73
CA ALA A 76 0.34 9.22 9.59
C ALA A 76 1.65 9.10 8.79
N PRO A 77 2.68 9.93 9.04
CA PRO A 77 4.00 9.74 8.45
C PRO A 77 4.67 8.45 8.94
N VAL A 78 5.43 7.78 8.06
CA VAL A 78 6.15 6.54 8.37
C VAL A 78 7.65 6.83 8.34
N PRO A 79 8.34 6.78 9.49
CA PRO A 79 9.79 6.96 9.56
C PRO A 79 10.53 6.01 8.62
N GLY A 80 11.46 6.55 7.83
CA GLY A 80 12.22 5.78 6.86
C GLY A 80 11.50 5.52 5.53
N VAL A 81 10.20 5.80 5.42
CA VAL A 81 9.41 5.58 4.19
C VAL A 81 8.88 6.89 3.62
N THR A 82 8.21 7.70 4.45
CA THR A 82 7.63 8.99 4.05
C THR A 82 8.13 10.17 4.88
N ALA A 83 8.77 9.91 6.04
CA ALA A 83 9.33 10.95 6.90
C ALA A 83 10.69 10.58 7.50
N GLY A 84 11.39 11.59 8.03
CA GLY A 84 12.73 11.45 8.58
C GLY A 84 13.77 11.09 7.52
N MET A 85 14.79 10.33 7.90
CA MET A 85 15.78 9.82 6.95
C MET A 85 15.17 8.66 6.15
N ILE A 86 14.72 8.96 4.93
CA ILE A 86 14.17 7.96 4.00
C ILE A 86 15.24 6.89 3.69
N ARG A 87 14.85 5.62 3.70
CA ARG A 87 15.74 4.50 3.35
C ARG A 87 16.25 4.65 1.91
N ASP A 88 17.51 4.29 1.68
CA ASP A 88 18.21 4.57 0.42
C ASP A 88 17.51 3.95 -0.79
N GLU A 89 17.00 2.72 -0.66
CA GLU A 89 16.28 2.00 -1.72
C GLU A 89 14.94 2.66 -2.10
N LEU A 90 14.39 3.54 -1.26
CA LEU A 90 13.13 4.25 -1.52
C LEU A 90 13.33 5.67 -2.05
N LYS A 91 14.52 6.26 -1.90
CA LYS A 91 14.77 7.67 -2.24
C LYS A 91 14.49 7.96 -3.71
N SER A 92 14.84 7.04 -4.60
CA SER A 92 14.70 7.19 -6.05
C SER A 92 13.29 6.87 -6.58
N ILE A 93 12.38 6.36 -5.74
CA ILE A 93 11.04 5.96 -6.18
C ILE A 93 10.15 7.17 -6.36
N ALA A 94 9.50 7.26 -7.52
CA ALA A 94 8.48 8.27 -7.84
C ALA A 94 8.97 9.71 -7.61
N VAL A 95 10.20 10.03 -8.00
CA VAL A 95 10.75 11.38 -7.84
C VAL A 95 10.14 12.29 -8.90
N PHE A 96 9.44 13.33 -8.47
CA PHE A 96 8.90 14.34 -9.38
C PHE A 96 10.02 15.10 -10.09
N GLN A 97 9.93 15.23 -11.42
CA GLN A 97 10.87 15.99 -12.23
C GLN A 97 10.15 16.67 -13.40
N ARG A 98 10.65 17.84 -13.82
CA ARG A 98 10.37 18.38 -15.15
C ARG A 98 11.28 17.72 -16.18
N VAL A 99 10.79 17.61 -17.41
CA VAL A 99 11.54 17.08 -18.56
C VAL A 99 12.84 17.87 -18.81
N ASP A 100 12.82 19.18 -18.56
CA ASP A 100 13.98 20.06 -18.72
C ASP A 100 14.88 20.16 -17.47
N GLY A 101 14.57 19.41 -16.40
CA GLY A 101 15.32 19.40 -15.14
C GLY A 101 15.19 20.66 -14.28
N LYS A 102 14.38 21.65 -14.69
CA LYS A 102 14.18 22.89 -13.92
C LYS A 102 13.17 22.68 -12.78
N PRO A 103 13.17 23.57 -11.77
CA PRO A 103 12.10 23.60 -10.77
C PRO A 103 10.73 23.82 -11.41
N ALA A 104 9.70 23.17 -10.88
CA ALA A 104 8.32 23.38 -11.33
C ALA A 104 7.79 24.76 -10.93
N LYS A 105 6.93 25.28 -11.80
CA LYS A 105 6.21 26.55 -11.73
C LYS A 105 4.71 26.25 -11.80
N PRO A 106 4.04 26.06 -10.65
CA PRO A 106 2.61 25.76 -10.62
C PRO A 106 1.76 26.79 -11.38
N GLU A 107 2.14 28.07 -11.34
CA GLU A 107 1.48 29.17 -12.06
C GLU A 107 1.58 29.05 -13.59
N ALA A 108 2.57 28.30 -14.09
CA ALA A 108 2.73 28.00 -15.51
C ALA A 108 1.97 26.74 -15.95
N GLY A 109 1.23 26.09 -15.04
CA GLY A 109 0.49 24.86 -15.32
C GLY A 109 1.33 23.57 -15.26
N ASP A 110 2.57 23.62 -14.76
CA ASP A 110 3.45 22.44 -14.71
C ASP A 110 2.87 21.28 -13.90
N LEU A 111 2.03 21.58 -12.90
CA LEU A 111 1.37 20.60 -12.04
C LEU A 111 -0.06 20.27 -12.50
N ASP A 112 -0.47 20.76 -13.66
CA ASP A 112 -1.75 20.38 -14.26
C ASP A 112 -1.70 18.91 -14.67
N LEU A 113 -2.59 18.11 -14.11
CA LEU A 113 -2.79 16.73 -14.55
C LEU A 113 -3.65 16.76 -15.81
N THR A 114 -3.04 16.52 -16.97
CA THR A 114 -3.67 16.55 -18.30
C THR A 114 -3.27 15.39 -19.19
N ALA A 115 -2.59 14.38 -18.64
CA ALA A 115 -2.14 13.19 -19.35
C ALA A 115 -3.27 12.18 -19.68
N GLY A 116 -4.51 12.45 -19.28
CA GLY A 116 -5.67 11.64 -19.64
C GLY A 116 -5.85 10.37 -18.79
N TRP A 117 -5.57 10.46 -17.49
CA TRP A 117 -5.79 9.42 -16.48
C TRP A 117 -7.27 9.20 -16.14
N GLY A 118 -8.12 10.20 -16.41
CA GLY A 118 -9.56 10.13 -16.18
C GLY A 118 -10.33 11.18 -16.97
N HIS A 119 -11.64 11.02 -17.05
CA HIS A 119 -12.53 11.94 -17.76
C HIS A 119 -13.97 11.82 -17.25
N ALA A 120 -14.78 12.84 -17.54
CA ALA A 120 -16.18 12.86 -17.11
C ALA A 120 -17.00 11.88 -17.95
N GLY A 121 -17.69 10.96 -17.28
CA GLY A 121 -18.69 10.08 -17.84
C GLY A 121 -20.10 10.63 -17.67
N LYS A 122 -21.09 9.82 -18.06
CA LYS A 122 -22.51 10.15 -17.86
C LYS A 122 -22.84 10.29 -16.37
N GLY A 123 -23.67 11.26 -16.03
CA GLY A 123 -24.15 11.46 -14.66
C GLY A 123 -23.08 11.90 -13.66
N GLY A 124 -21.97 12.50 -14.11
CA GLY A 124 -20.90 12.97 -13.24
C GLY A 124 -19.95 11.88 -12.74
N VAL A 125 -20.09 10.64 -13.21
CA VAL A 125 -19.19 9.53 -12.88
C VAL A 125 -17.82 9.77 -13.52
N THR A 126 -16.74 9.59 -12.78
CA THR A 126 -15.38 9.62 -13.34
C THR A 126 -15.05 8.30 -14.00
N MET A 127 -14.68 8.34 -15.29
CA MET A 127 -14.25 7.17 -16.06
C MET A 127 -12.72 7.11 -16.13
N PRO A 128 -12.10 5.93 -15.95
CA PRO A 128 -10.66 5.79 -16.04
C PRO A 128 -10.19 6.01 -17.48
N GLY A 129 -9.06 6.71 -17.64
CA GLY A 129 -8.39 6.93 -18.90
C GLY A 129 -7.13 6.07 -19.07
N LYS A 130 -6.50 6.19 -20.24
CA LYS A 130 -5.24 5.49 -20.54
C LYS A 130 -4.06 6.10 -19.78
N GLY A 131 -4.05 7.43 -19.65
CA GLY A 131 -2.90 8.18 -19.16
C GLY A 131 -1.70 8.16 -20.12
N LYS A 132 -0.59 8.72 -19.65
CA LYS A 132 0.71 8.69 -20.32
C LYS A 132 1.76 8.13 -19.37
N LEU A 133 2.35 7.00 -19.75
CA LEU A 133 3.48 6.39 -19.05
C LEU A 133 4.53 5.92 -20.05
N ILE A 134 5.80 5.96 -19.65
CA ILE A 134 6.91 5.35 -20.38
C ILE A 134 7.45 4.21 -19.52
N ARG A 135 7.48 3.00 -20.07
CA ARG A 135 8.18 1.87 -19.43
C ARG A 135 9.66 1.96 -19.75
N ARG A 136 10.48 1.78 -18.73
CA ARG A 136 11.94 1.79 -18.78
C ARG A 136 12.46 0.37 -18.97
N ASP A 137 13.70 0.23 -19.42
CA ASP A 137 14.34 -1.07 -19.66
C ASP A 137 14.47 -1.91 -18.38
N ASP A 138 14.57 -1.25 -17.23
CA ASP A 138 14.63 -1.86 -15.89
C ASP A 138 13.24 -2.30 -15.36
N GLY A 139 12.18 -2.14 -16.15
CA GLY A 139 10.80 -2.48 -15.79
C GLY A 139 10.08 -1.44 -14.92
N ALA A 140 10.74 -0.35 -14.53
CA ALA A 140 10.08 0.78 -13.89
C ALA A 140 9.34 1.66 -14.91
N CYS A 141 8.51 2.57 -14.42
CA CYS A 141 7.67 3.47 -15.19
C CYS A 141 7.96 4.93 -14.85
N ASP A 142 7.99 5.77 -15.88
CA ASP A 142 7.89 7.22 -15.73
C ASP A 142 6.42 7.61 -15.98
N ILE A 143 5.75 8.17 -14.96
CA ILE A 143 4.31 8.45 -14.95
C ILE A 143 4.10 9.94 -15.16
N PHE A 144 3.50 10.33 -16.29
CA PHE A 144 3.40 11.73 -16.67
C PHE A 144 2.16 12.39 -16.05
N LEU A 145 2.36 13.62 -15.57
CA LEU A 145 1.27 14.53 -15.26
C LEU A 145 0.72 15.14 -16.56
N ASN A 146 1.65 15.55 -17.42
CA ASN A 146 1.43 16.24 -18.69
C ASN A 146 2.70 16.08 -19.57
N ASP A 147 2.90 16.90 -20.60
CA ASP A 147 4.09 16.79 -21.46
C ASP A 147 5.39 17.33 -20.85
N VAL A 148 5.32 18.08 -19.75
CA VAL A 148 6.49 18.76 -19.16
C VAL A 148 6.92 18.20 -17.81
N ALA A 149 6.06 17.44 -17.11
CA ALA A 149 6.33 16.94 -15.76
C ALA A 149 5.86 15.49 -15.56
N PHE A 150 6.62 14.74 -14.77
CA PHE A 150 6.38 13.33 -14.49
C PHE A 150 6.97 12.90 -13.15
N TRP A 151 6.48 11.79 -12.60
CA TRP A 151 7.17 11.03 -11.56
C TRP A 151 8.07 10.00 -12.22
N ARG A 152 9.37 10.11 -11.96
CA ARG A 152 10.39 9.21 -12.48
C ARG A 152 10.49 7.94 -11.63
N ASN A 153 10.83 6.81 -12.27
CA ASN A 153 11.29 5.59 -11.61
C ASN A 153 10.28 5.03 -10.59
N VAL A 154 9.05 4.79 -11.05
CA VAL A 154 8.03 4.05 -10.29
C VAL A 154 8.16 2.57 -10.63
N PRO A 155 8.56 1.68 -9.71
CA PRO A 155 8.69 0.26 -10.02
C PRO A 155 7.41 -0.32 -10.64
N GLY A 156 7.53 -1.22 -11.63
CA GLY A 156 6.36 -1.82 -12.28
C GLY A 156 5.41 -2.50 -11.29
N THR A 157 5.95 -3.20 -10.29
CA THR A 157 5.17 -3.82 -9.21
C THR A 157 4.42 -2.82 -8.32
N VAL A 158 4.98 -1.62 -8.15
CA VAL A 158 4.31 -0.51 -7.43
C VAL A 158 3.21 0.10 -8.28
N TRP A 159 3.47 0.30 -9.57
CA TRP A 159 2.48 0.79 -10.52
C TRP A 159 1.29 -0.17 -10.60
N ASP A 160 1.55 -1.46 -10.80
CA ASP A 160 0.54 -2.49 -11.01
C ASP A 160 -0.15 -2.95 -9.70
N TYR A 161 0.23 -2.40 -8.53
CA TYR A 161 -0.32 -2.78 -7.23
C TYR A 161 -1.81 -2.41 -7.11
N THR A 162 -2.63 -3.35 -6.65
CA THR A 162 -4.08 -3.18 -6.51
C THR A 162 -4.58 -3.36 -5.09
N ILE A 163 -5.53 -2.53 -4.67
CA ILE A 163 -6.34 -2.72 -3.45
C ILE A 163 -7.82 -2.63 -3.87
N GLY A 164 -8.64 -3.60 -3.45
CA GLY A 164 -10.06 -3.65 -3.81
C GLY A 164 -10.32 -3.75 -5.33
N GLY A 165 -9.39 -4.35 -6.07
CA GLY A 165 -9.46 -4.48 -7.54
C GLY A 165 -9.06 -3.21 -8.31
N TYR A 166 -8.68 -2.13 -7.63
CA TYR A 166 -8.23 -0.90 -8.27
C TYR A 166 -6.72 -0.73 -8.17
N GLN A 167 -6.10 -0.40 -9.29
CA GLN A 167 -4.71 0.03 -9.34
C GLN A 167 -4.54 1.37 -8.61
N VAL A 168 -3.82 1.37 -7.49
CA VAL A 168 -3.90 2.43 -6.46
C VAL A 168 -3.55 3.81 -7.01
N ILE A 169 -2.35 3.96 -7.59
CA ILE A 169 -1.86 5.25 -8.09
C ILE A 169 -2.72 5.73 -9.28
N LYS A 170 -3.01 4.84 -10.23
CA LYS A 170 -3.83 5.18 -11.40
C LYS A 170 -5.23 5.66 -11.01
N LYS A 171 -5.86 4.98 -10.04
CA LYS A 171 -7.18 5.36 -9.54
C LYS A 171 -7.14 6.74 -8.89
N TRP A 172 -6.13 7.03 -8.08
CA TRP A 172 -5.95 8.35 -7.46
C TRP A 172 -5.80 9.48 -8.49
N LEU A 173 -5.03 9.25 -9.56
CA LEU A 173 -4.85 10.19 -10.67
C LEU A 173 -6.14 10.41 -11.46
N SER A 174 -6.95 9.37 -11.67
CA SER A 174 -8.16 9.46 -12.51
C SER A 174 -9.18 10.51 -12.03
N TYR A 175 -9.23 10.81 -10.74
CA TYR A 175 -10.12 11.84 -10.18
C TYR A 175 -9.54 13.25 -10.19
N ARG A 176 -8.28 13.41 -10.59
CA ARG A 176 -7.51 14.65 -10.40
C ARG A 176 -7.06 15.31 -11.68
N GLU A 177 -7.55 14.83 -12.82
CA GLU A 177 -7.39 15.52 -14.10
C GLU A 177 -7.92 16.95 -13.97
N LYS A 178 -7.20 17.94 -14.48
CA LYS A 178 -7.53 19.36 -14.31
C LYS A 178 -8.98 19.69 -14.69
N PRO A 179 -9.56 19.15 -15.79
CA PRO A 179 -10.97 19.37 -16.11
C PRO A 179 -11.96 18.80 -15.08
N LEU A 180 -11.56 17.78 -14.31
CA LEU A 180 -12.38 17.17 -13.25
C LEU A 180 -12.17 17.86 -11.90
N LEU A 181 -10.92 18.18 -11.56
CA LEU A 181 -10.53 18.79 -10.29
C LEU A 181 -10.77 20.31 -10.25
N GLY A 182 -10.81 20.97 -11.42
CA GLY A 182 -10.95 22.42 -11.57
C GLY A 182 -9.65 23.21 -11.32
N ARG A 183 -8.54 22.53 -11.01
CA ARG A 183 -7.21 23.12 -10.76
C ARG A 183 -6.10 22.11 -11.06
N GLY A 184 -4.86 22.58 -11.13
CA GLY A 184 -3.69 21.71 -11.08
C GLY A 184 -3.48 21.12 -9.68
N LEU A 185 -2.58 20.15 -9.58
CA LEU A 185 -2.17 19.57 -8.29
C LEU A 185 -1.42 20.60 -7.44
N THR A 186 -1.57 20.49 -6.12
CA THR A 186 -0.70 21.22 -5.18
C THR A 186 0.66 20.51 -5.07
N SER A 187 1.69 21.22 -4.60
CA SER A 187 2.99 20.61 -4.31
C SER A 187 2.88 19.47 -3.27
N GLU A 188 1.93 19.57 -2.35
CA GLU A 188 1.64 18.51 -1.37
C GLU A 188 1.02 17.28 -2.03
N GLU A 189 0.08 17.46 -2.96
CA GLU A 189 -0.50 16.36 -3.74
C GLU A 189 0.54 15.68 -4.64
N VAL A 190 1.48 16.45 -5.21
CA VAL A 190 2.60 15.89 -5.99
C VAL A 190 3.51 15.04 -5.11
N ARG A 191 3.86 15.54 -3.91
CA ARG A 191 4.64 14.81 -2.91
C ARG A 191 3.91 13.58 -2.39
N TYR A 192 2.59 13.67 -2.22
CA TYR A 192 1.75 12.57 -1.75
C TYR A 192 1.83 11.35 -2.68
N VAL A 193 1.92 11.54 -4.00
CA VAL A 193 2.13 10.42 -4.95
C VAL A 193 3.50 9.76 -4.73
N THR A 194 4.55 10.53 -4.46
CA THR A 194 5.86 9.97 -4.10
C THR A 194 5.78 9.15 -2.81
N GLU A 195 5.12 9.68 -1.78
CA GLU A 195 4.93 9.01 -0.50
C GLU A 195 4.09 7.73 -0.65
N MET A 196 3.02 7.78 -1.44
CA MET A 196 2.19 6.62 -1.79
C MET A 196 3.01 5.53 -2.48
N ALA A 197 3.79 5.87 -3.50
CA ALA A 197 4.63 4.90 -4.21
C ALA A 197 5.66 4.24 -3.29
N ARG A 198 6.26 5.00 -2.36
CA ARG A 198 7.20 4.47 -1.36
C ARG A 198 6.52 3.54 -0.35
N ARG A 199 5.30 3.86 0.09
CA ARG A 199 4.50 2.98 0.96
C ARG A 199 4.21 1.65 0.28
N LEU A 200 3.76 1.68 -0.97
CA LEU A 200 3.51 0.47 -1.76
C LEU A 200 4.79 -0.34 -1.97
N ALA A 201 5.92 0.31 -2.28
CA ALA A 201 7.21 -0.36 -2.41
C ALA A 201 7.63 -1.05 -1.09
N ALA A 202 7.49 -0.37 0.04
CA ALA A 202 7.78 -0.93 1.35
C ALA A 202 6.84 -2.10 1.71
N LEU A 203 5.57 -2.01 1.34
CA LEU A 203 4.58 -3.08 1.54
C LEU A 203 4.91 -4.32 0.71
N ILE A 204 5.32 -4.13 -0.55
CA ILE A 204 5.79 -5.22 -1.43
C ILE A 204 7.06 -5.85 -0.86
N ALA A 205 8.03 -5.05 -0.42
CA ALA A 205 9.25 -5.56 0.20
C ALA A 205 8.99 -6.36 1.49
N LEU A 206 7.90 -6.07 2.20
CA LEU A 206 7.50 -6.79 3.41
C LEU A 206 6.93 -8.19 3.13
N GLN A 207 6.47 -8.47 1.90
CA GLN A 207 5.77 -9.71 1.55
C GLN A 207 6.56 -10.98 1.89
N ALA A 208 7.88 -11.00 1.66
CA ALA A 208 8.70 -12.16 1.98
C ALA A 208 8.68 -12.50 3.50
N SER A 209 8.70 -11.47 4.34
CA SER A 209 8.59 -11.62 5.80
C SER A 209 7.17 -12.04 6.22
N LEU A 210 6.13 -11.54 5.54
CA LEU A 210 4.74 -11.94 5.78
C LEU A 210 4.50 -13.40 5.39
N ASP A 211 5.05 -13.85 4.27
CA ASP A 211 5.03 -15.24 3.81
C ASP A 211 5.75 -16.16 4.81
N ALA A 212 6.96 -15.79 5.23
CA ALA A 212 7.71 -16.56 6.21
C ALA A 212 6.96 -16.66 7.55
N ASN A 213 6.35 -15.55 7.99
CA ASN A 213 5.49 -15.53 9.17
C ASN A 213 4.27 -16.45 9.02
N TYR A 214 3.55 -16.37 7.89
CA TYR A 214 2.40 -17.23 7.62
C TYR A 214 2.78 -18.71 7.66
N ARG A 215 3.87 -19.10 6.99
CA ARG A 215 4.37 -20.48 6.98
C ARG A 215 4.76 -20.96 8.39
N ASN A 216 5.34 -20.08 9.20
CA ASN A 216 5.64 -20.43 10.59
C ASN A 216 4.35 -20.63 11.41
N VAL A 217 3.36 -19.74 11.26
CA VAL A 217 2.08 -19.79 11.96
C VAL A 217 1.31 -21.07 11.66
N ILE A 218 1.21 -21.50 10.40
CA ILE A 218 0.48 -22.73 10.05
C ILE A 218 1.18 -23.99 10.57
N ARG A 219 2.53 -23.98 10.66
CA ARG A 219 3.30 -25.11 11.20
C ARG A 219 3.14 -25.26 12.71
N THR A 220 2.91 -24.15 13.40
CA THR A 220 2.75 -24.10 14.86
C THR A 220 1.33 -23.68 15.24
N ALA A 221 0.34 -24.00 14.41
CA ALA A 221 -1.02 -23.53 14.62
C ALA A 221 -1.58 -24.03 15.97
N TYR A 222 -2.30 -23.15 16.65
CA TYR A 222 -2.98 -23.48 17.89
C TYR A 222 -3.98 -24.63 17.63
N PRO A 223 -3.90 -25.74 18.38
CA PRO A 223 -4.76 -26.89 18.18
C PRO A 223 -6.15 -26.55 18.70
N TRP A 224 -7.00 -26.01 17.83
CA TRP A 224 -8.41 -25.86 18.14
C TRP A 224 -9.01 -27.24 18.36
N THR A 225 -9.29 -27.58 19.61
CA THR A 225 -10.19 -28.69 19.91
C THR A 225 -11.57 -28.26 19.43
N ASN A 226 -12.14 -28.97 18.46
CA ASN A 226 -13.54 -28.78 18.08
C ASN A 226 -14.39 -28.77 19.37
N PRO A 227 -15.24 -27.76 19.59
CA PRO A 227 -16.32 -27.91 20.56
C PRO A 227 -17.28 -29.03 20.14
#